data_AF-G4RKK8-F1
#
_entry.id   AF-G4RKK8-F1
#
_cell.length_a   1.000
_cell.length_b   1.000
_cell.length_c   1.000
_cell.angle_alpha   90.00
_cell.angle_beta   90.00
_cell.angle_gamma   90.00
#
_symmetry.space_group_name_H-M   'P 1'
#
loop_
_entity.id
_entity.type
_entity.pdbx_description
1 polymer ?
#
loop_
_entity_poly.entity_id
_entity_poly.type
_entity_poly.pdbx_seq_one_letter_code
_entity_poly.pdbx_strand_id
1 'polypeptide(L)'
;MSLVLLREGRAEFWAPDPAKYNDPARAPVFYNRYMARNRTISTLVLSAFSELKGGPLVVCEPLSATGIRGIRYALETKAVERLILNDISSQAVDLIKKNLELNGLSAEVYNEDANILLRRLGRQCDVVDLDPFGSPAPFMESAFQAIRDGGMLCATATDTAVLVGNYKDKALRRYGVRLFKTPFYVEVGLRALLGYIARVAAANDFAIEPLIAYWERHYFRVCVAVREGAREASDVLRRGLAYIVYLGGIRRVARRETAHSLGPLWVGPLGEPDLVARLPRPQEDRSAVELLNTLTAEYTTVSPWYYLSQEFGDLKMEVRELIDLLLSNGVYATPTHMAPYGFKADAPYGELYLILSRDIGRWQL
;
A
#
# COMPACT_ATOMS: atom_id res chain seq x y z
N MET A 1 16.31 -12.30 -26.23
CA MET A 1 15.04 -11.90 -25.59
C MET A 1 14.17 -11.18 -26.61
N SER A 2 12.94 -11.63 -26.87
CA SER A 2 11.98 -10.90 -27.72
C SER A 2 11.45 -9.70 -26.93
N LEU A 3 11.92 -8.50 -27.28
CA LEU A 3 11.47 -7.25 -26.69
C LEU A 3 10.41 -6.60 -27.58
N VAL A 4 9.45 -5.92 -26.96
CA VAL A 4 8.48 -5.05 -27.63
C VAL A 4 8.58 -3.65 -27.03
N LEU A 5 8.37 -2.64 -27.87
CA LEU A 5 8.27 -1.26 -27.41
C LEU A 5 6.87 -1.04 -26.86
N LEU A 6 6.78 -0.60 -25.61
CA LEU A 6 5.54 -0.29 -24.92
C LEU A 6 5.55 1.16 -24.46
N ARG A 7 4.35 1.66 -24.16
CA ARG A 7 4.17 2.98 -23.56
C ARG A 7 3.31 2.86 -22.30
N GLU A 8 3.76 3.50 -21.23
CA GLU A 8 2.99 3.66 -20.00
C GLU A 8 3.15 5.09 -19.49
N GLY A 9 2.04 5.82 -19.40
CA GLY A 9 2.07 7.26 -19.15
C GLY A 9 2.87 7.98 -20.22
N ARG A 10 3.88 8.75 -19.80
CA ARG A 10 4.78 9.46 -20.73
C ARG A 10 5.99 8.63 -21.17
N ALA A 11 6.26 7.50 -20.51
CA ALA A 11 7.45 6.70 -20.76
C ALA A 11 7.25 5.71 -21.91
N GLU A 12 8.18 5.69 -22.85
CA GLU A 12 8.34 4.62 -23.83
C GLU A 12 9.47 3.70 -23.39
N PHE A 13 9.27 2.38 -23.44
CA PHE A 13 10.25 1.44 -22.89
C PHE A 13 10.18 0.09 -23.57
N TRP A 14 11.32 -0.57 -23.65
CA TRP A 14 11.44 -1.96 -24.05
C TRP A 14 11.14 -2.88 -22.86
N ALA A 15 10.30 -3.88 -23.09
CA ALA A 15 10.01 -4.94 -22.14
C ALA A 15 9.85 -6.28 -22.87
N PRO A 16 10.00 -7.43 -22.17
CA PRO A 16 9.63 -8.71 -22.75
C PRO A 16 8.16 -8.72 -23.16
N ASP A 17 7.89 -9.29 -24.34
CA ASP A 17 6.56 -9.33 -24.93
C ASP A 17 5.53 -9.99 -23.98
N PRO A 18 4.58 -9.22 -23.41
CA PRO A 18 3.58 -9.78 -22.50
C PRO A 18 2.70 -10.84 -23.16
N ALA A 19 2.56 -10.83 -24.48
CA ALA A 19 1.80 -11.85 -25.21
C ALA A 19 2.51 -13.22 -25.24
N LYS A 20 3.84 -13.24 -25.03
CA LYS A 20 4.64 -14.47 -25.01
C LYS A 20 4.77 -15.08 -23.62
N TYR A 21 4.52 -14.30 -22.56
CA TYR A 21 4.65 -14.74 -21.17
C TYR A 21 3.31 -14.57 -20.45
N ASN A 22 2.48 -15.64 -20.44
CA ASN A 22 1.21 -15.67 -19.71
C ASN A 22 1.38 -15.34 -18.21
N ASP A 23 2.50 -15.78 -17.63
CA ASP A 23 2.92 -15.40 -16.29
C ASP A 23 4.15 -14.47 -16.42
N PRO A 24 4.02 -13.17 -16.09
CA PRO A 24 5.12 -12.23 -16.18
C PRO A 24 6.33 -12.62 -15.34
N ALA A 25 6.17 -13.42 -14.28
CA ALA A 25 7.28 -13.91 -13.46
C ALA A 25 8.20 -14.89 -14.20
N ARG A 26 7.78 -15.40 -15.36
CA ARG A 26 8.58 -16.28 -16.23
C ARG A 26 9.37 -15.52 -17.30
N ALA A 27 9.15 -14.21 -17.41
CA ALA A 27 9.90 -13.39 -18.36
C ALA A 27 11.35 -13.21 -17.88
N PRO A 28 12.32 -13.09 -18.80
CA PRO A 28 13.73 -12.86 -18.45
C PRO A 28 13.96 -11.52 -17.70
N VAL A 29 13.12 -10.52 -17.97
CA VAL A 29 13.03 -9.29 -17.17
C VAL A 29 11.56 -9.03 -16.88
N PHE A 30 11.23 -8.70 -15.64
CA PHE A 30 9.84 -8.57 -15.23
C PHE A 30 9.18 -7.31 -15.76
N TYR A 31 7.96 -7.45 -16.27
CA TYR A 31 7.06 -6.34 -16.46
C TYR A 31 5.61 -6.80 -16.32
N ASN A 32 4.86 -6.15 -15.43
CA ASN A 32 3.45 -6.41 -15.25
C ASN A 32 2.62 -5.17 -15.57
N ARG A 33 1.83 -5.24 -16.64
CA ARG A 33 0.90 -4.17 -17.06
C ARG A 33 -0.19 -3.89 -16.03
N TYR A 34 -0.56 -4.86 -15.19
CA TYR A 34 -1.56 -4.68 -14.13
C TYR A 34 -1.05 -3.81 -12.96
N MET A 35 0.24 -3.44 -12.96
CA MET A 35 0.84 -2.51 -12.01
C MET A 35 0.88 -1.06 -12.52
N ALA A 36 0.31 -0.76 -13.69
CA ALA A 36 0.35 0.59 -14.26
C ALA A 36 -0.30 1.63 -13.34
N ARG A 37 -1.46 1.29 -12.74
CA ARG A 37 -2.14 2.15 -11.78
C ARG A 37 -1.33 2.37 -10.51
N ASN A 38 -0.64 1.33 -10.02
CA ASN A 38 0.29 1.47 -8.89
C ASN A 38 1.36 2.53 -9.19
N ARG A 39 1.98 2.44 -10.37
CA ARG A 39 3.02 3.38 -10.81
C ARG A 39 2.46 4.80 -10.99
N THR A 40 1.26 4.94 -11.55
CA THR A 40 0.58 6.25 -11.66
C THR A 40 0.30 6.86 -10.28
N ILE A 41 -0.29 6.11 -9.34
CA ILE A 41 -0.53 6.64 -7.99
C ILE A 41 0.80 6.98 -7.30
N SER A 42 1.84 6.18 -7.53
CA SER A 42 3.15 6.44 -6.93
C SER A 42 3.83 7.69 -7.48
N THR A 43 3.66 8.02 -8.77
CA THR A 43 4.19 9.28 -9.34
C THR A 43 3.49 10.49 -8.73
N LEU A 44 2.17 10.41 -8.51
CA LEU A 44 1.39 11.45 -7.83
C LEU A 44 1.83 11.65 -6.39
N VAL A 45 2.00 10.56 -5.63
CA VAL A 45 2.46 10.59 -4.24
C VAL A 45 3.88 11.15 -4.14
N LEU A 46 4.78 10.75 -5.04
CA LEU A 46 6.15 11.30 -5.08
C LEU A 46 6.16 12.81 -5.31
N SER A 47 5.35 13.29 -6.26
CA SER A 47 5.23 14.72 -6.55
C SER A 47 4.74 15.50 -5.33
N ALA A 48 3.66 15.04 -4.70
CA ALA A 48 3.12 15.67 -3.50
C ALA A 48 4.11 15.64 -2.32
N PHE A 49 4.84 14.55 -2.15
CA PHE A 49 5.86 14.44 -1.11
C PHE A 49 7.03 15.40 -1.33
N SER A 50 7.49 15.58 -2.57
CA SER A 50 8.52 16.58 -2.93
C SER A 50 8.06 18.00 -2.64
N GLU A 51 6.80 18.34 -2.93
CA GLU A 51 6.22 19.65 -2.60
C GLU A 51 6.17 19.88 -1.08
N LEU A 52 5.74 18.87 -0.32
CA LEU A 52 5.73 18.95 1.15
C LEU A 52 7.14 19.09 1.75
N LYS A 53 8.14 18.45 1.14
CA LYS A 53 9.54 18.59 1.53
C LYS A 53 10.17 19.92 1.12
N GLY A 54 9.58 20.61 0.14
CA GLY A 54 10.09 21.88 -0.36
C GLY A 54 11.26 21.74 -1.35
N GLY A 55 11.42 20.58 -1.99
CA GLY A 55 12.54 20.37 -2.92
C GLY A 55 12.52 19.03 -3.64
N PRO A 56 13.35 18.87 -4.68
CA PRO A 56 13.52 17.61 -5.38
C PRO A 56 14.23 16.58 -4.47
N LEU A 57 14.15 15.31 -4.84
CA LEU A 57 14.41 14.16 -3.98
C LEU A 57 15.45 13.23 -4.60
N VAL A 58 16.25 12.59 -3.74
CA VAL A 58 17.04 11.41 -4.09
C VAL A 58 16.15 10.17 -3.98
N VAL A 59 15.84 9.54 -5.12
CA VAL A 59 14.91 8.40 -5.20
C VAL A 59 15.66 7.12 -5.54
N CYS A 60 15.49 6.08 -4.72
CA CYS A 60 16.06 4.76 -4.93
C CYS A 60 14.99 3.70 -5.17
N GLU A 61 15.08 3.01 -6.31
CA GLU A 61 14.29 1.83 -6.63
C GLU A 61 15.22 0.60 -6.72
N PRO A 62 15.43 -0.13 -5.61
CA PRO A 62 16.43 -1.19 -5.56
C PRO A 62 16.06 -2.46 -6.34
N LEU A 63 14.82 -2.58 -6.83
CA LEU A 63 14.26 -3.74 -7.54
C LEU A 63 13.59 -3.28 -8.85
N SER A 64 14.38 -2.78 -9.78
CA SER A 64 13.90 -1.96 -10.90
C SER A 64 13.34 -2.74 -12.09
N ALA A 65 13.73 -4.00 -12.31
CA ALA A 65 13.37 -4.77 -13.50
C ALA A 65 13.59 -4.02 -14.83
N THR A 66 12.52 -3.53 -15.50
CA THR A 66 12.66 -2.72 -16.73
C THR A 66 13.05 -1.26 -16.47
N GLY A 67 13.03 -0.81 -15.22
CA GLY A 67 13.24 0.56 -14.79
C GLY A 67 12.01 1.45 -14.93
N ILE A 68 10.86 0.91 -15.35
CA ILE A 68 9.69 1.71 -15.75
C ILE A 68 9.17 2.64 -14.63
N ARG A 69 9.21 2.21 -13.37
CA ARG A 69 8.73 3.03 -12.26
C ARG A 69 9.62 4.25 -12.05
N GLY A 70 10.92 4.07 -11.89
CA GLY A 70 11.88 5.16 -11.76
C GLY A 70 11.95 6.07 -12.99
N ILE A 71 11.85 5.51 -14.20
CA ILE A 71 11.73 6.29 -15.44
C ILE A 71 10.50 7.19 -15.39
N ARG A 72 9.33 6.65 -15.00
CA ARG A 72 8.11 7.46 -14.85
C ARG A 72 8.28 8.50 -13.75
N TYR A 73 8.95 8.21 -12.63
CA TYR A 73 9.25 9.23 -11.62
C TYR A 73 10.03 10.41 -12.20
N ALA A 74 11.13 10.15 -12.89
CA ALA A 74 11.98 11.19 -13.46
C ALA A 74 11.33 11.92 -14.65
N LEU A 75 10.53 11.23 -15.46
CA LEU A 75 9.91 11.81 -16.66
C LEU A 75 8.62 12.57 -16.34
N GLU A 76 7.82 12.05 -15.40
CA GLU A 76 6.47 12.55 -15.15
C GLU A 76 6.40 13.63 -14.08
N THR A 77 7.46 13.77 -13.27
CA THR A 77 7.50 14.69 -12.13
C THR A 77 8.74 15.58 -12.18
N LYS A 78 8.71 16.72 -11.48
CA LYS A 78 9.90 17.53 -11.18
C LYS A 78 10.52 17.16 -9.82
N ALA A 79 10.07 16.04 -9.25
CA ALA A 79 10.39 15.65 -7.88
C ALA A 79 11.75 14.94 -7.77
N VAL A 80 12.36 14.53 -8.87
CA VAL A 80 13.58 13.70 -8.84
C VAL A 80 14.81 14.56 -9.13
N GLU A 81 15.69 14.72 -8.14
CA GLU A 81 17.02 15.30 -8.32
C GLU A 81 18.01 14.23 -8.81
N ARG A 82 17.99 13.08 -8.13
CA ARG A 82 18.91 11.96 -8.34
C ARG A 82 18.11 10.68 -8.36
N LEU A 83 18.21 9.94 -9.46
CA LEU A 83 17.56 8.64 -9.62
C LEU A 83 18.58 7.52 -9.48
N ILE A 84 18.30 6.57 -8.58
CA ILE A 84 19.10 5.38 -8.33
C ILE A 84 18.26 4.15 -8.66
N LEU A 85 18.68 3.40 -9.67
CA LEU A 85 18.04 2.17 -10.12
C LEU A 85 18.97 0.99 -9.91
N ASN A 86 18.41 -0.16 -9.57
CA ASN A 86 19.17 -1.39 -9.38
C ASN A 86 18.37 -2.62 -9.71
N ASP A 87 19.06 -3.63 -10.21
CA ASP A 87 18.50 -4.98 -10.28
C ASP A 87 19.64 -6.00 -10.14
N ILE A 88 19.36 -7.16 -9.54
CA ILE A 88 20.34 -8.24 -9.42
C ILE A 88 20.62 -8.90 -10.78
N SER A 89 19.66 -8.82 -11.71
CA SER A 89 19.81 -9.36 -13.07
C SER A 89 20.58 -8.39 -13.96
N SER A 90 21.70 -8.84 -14.52
CA SER A 90 22.47 -8.06 -15.50
C SER A 90 21.64 -7.73 -16.75
N GLN A 91 20.75 -8.63 -17.18
CA GLN A 91 19.83 -8.39 -18.30
C GLN A 91 18.82 -7.28 -17.99
N ALA A 92 18.36 -7.18 -16.74
CA ALA A 92 17.49 -6.09 -16.30
C ALA A 92 18.27 -4.77 -16.31
N VAL A 93 19.51 -4.76 -15.83
CA VAL A 93 20.38 -3.56 -15.84
C VAL A 93 20.66 -3.05 -17.25
N ASP A 94 20.95 -3.94 -18.20
CA ASP A 94 21.13 -3.56 -19.60
C ASP A 94 19.84 -2.95 -20.18
N LEU A 95 18.68 -3.53 -19.82
CA LEU A 95 17.39 -3.03 -20.26
C LEU A 95 17.02 -1.68 -19.63
N ILE A 96 17.34 -1.47 -18.35
CA ILE A 96 17.19 -0.19 -17.64
C ILE A 96 17.98 0.90 -18.37
N LYS A 97 19.27 0.65 -18.68
CA LYS A 97 20.12 1.61 -19.41
C LYS A 97 19.53 1.96 -20.77
N LYS A 98 19.09 0.95 -21.53
CA LYS A 98 18.44 1.16 -22.84
C LYS A 98 17.16 1.99 -22.72
N ASN A 99 16.35 1.75 -21.69
CA ASN A 99 15.11 2.47 -21.47
C ASN A 99 15.34 3.90 -20.96
N LEU A 100 16.39 4.14 -20.17
CA LEU A 100 16.81 5.50 -19.80
C LEU A 100 17.24 6.30 -21.01
N GLU A 101 18.08 5.73 -21.88
CA GLU A 101 18.51 6.35 -23.14
C GLU A 101 17.33 6.70 -24.04
N LEU A 102 16.38 5.78 -24.19
CA LEU A 102 15.17 5.99 -25.00
C LEU A 102 14.34 7.19 -24.54
N ASN A 103 14.34 7.50 -23.24
CA ASN A 103 13.59 8.63 -22.68
C ASN A 103 14.48 9.88 -22.46
N GLY A 104 15.76 9.84 -22.85
CA GLY A 104 16.69 10.95 -22.63
C GLY A 104 16.96 11.24 -21.15
N LEU A 105 16.93 10.21 -20.29
CA LEU A 105 17.09 10.33 -18.84
C LEU A 105 18.46 9.83 -18.39
N SER A 106 18.95 10.39 -17.28
CA SER A 106 20.16 9.95 -16.59
C SER A 106 19.81 9.40 -15.21
N ALA A 107 20.42 8.26 -14.85
CA ALA A 107 20.30 7.66 -13.53
C ALA A 107 21.57 6.90 -13.16
N GLU A 108 21.80 6.70 -11.88
CA GLU A 108 22.79 5.74 -11.40
C GLU A 108 22.19 4.34 -11.45
N VAL A 109 22.78 3.46 -12.26
CA VAL A 109 22.29 2.10 -12.45
C VAL A 109 23.29 1.10 -11.89
N TYR A 110 22.86 0.33 -10.90
CA TYR A 110 23.66 -0.69 -10.22
C TYR A 110 23.20 -2.11 -10.57
N ASN A 111 24.13 -3.06 -10.51
CA ASN A 111 23.85 -4.49 -10.65
C ASN A 111 24.23 -5.24 -9.37
N GLU A 112 23.47 -5.02 -8.31
CA GLU A 112 23.76 -5.54 -6.97
C GLU A 112 22.54 -6.21 -6.34
N ASP A 113 22.78 -7.02 -5.30
CA ASP A 113 21.71 -7.38 -4.38
C ASP A 113 21.16 -6.11 -3.72
N ALA A 114 19.83 -6.02 -3.66
CA ALA A 114 19.13 -4.85 -3.11
C ALA A 114 19.56 -4.50 -1.69
N ASN A 115 19.82 -5.48 -0.81
CA ASN A 115 20.27 -5.22 0.55
C ASN A 115 21.69 -4.64 0.60
N ILE A 116 22.57 -5.11 -0.28
CA ILE A 116 23.96 -4.61 -0.38
C ILE A 116 23.92 -3.14 -0.81
N LEU A 117 23.18 -2.83 -1.88
CA LEU A 117 23.06 -1.47 -2.37
C LEU A 117 22.48 -0.54 -1.29
N LEU A 118 21.34 -0.92 -0.69
CA LEU A 118 20.66 -0.10 0.30
C LEU A 118 21.56 0.20 1.51
N ARG A 119 22.30 -0.80 2.01
CA ARG A 119 23.25 -0.60 3.10
C ARG A 119 24.43 0.28 2.70
N ARG A 120 24.93 0.15 1.46
CA ARG A 120 25.99 1.02 0.93
C ARG A 120 25.54 2.47 0.78
N LEU A 121 24.29 2.69 0.39
CA LEU A 121 23.76 4.05 0.21
C LEU A 121 23.70 4.82 1.52
N GLY A 122 23.47 4.19 2.67
CA GLY A 122 23.65 4.79 4.00
C GLY A 122 23.14 6.23 4.16
N ARG A 123 21.87 6.42 4.52
CA ARG A 123 21.23 7.74 4.72
C ARG A 123 21.39 8.71 3.52
N GLN A 124 21.38 8.20 2.28
CA GLN A 124 21.46 9.06 1.08
C GLN A 124 20.12 9.24 0.37
N CYS A 125 19.11 8.44 0.68
CA CYS A 125 17.84 8.44 -0.06
C CYS A 125 16.77 9.24 0.68
N ASP A 126 16.11 10.15 -0.02
CA ASP A 126 14.87 10.78 0.49
C ASP A 126 13.67 9.86 0.26
N VAL A 127 13.73 9.02 -0.78
CA VAL A 127 12.71 8.01 -1.08
C VAL A 127 13.34 6.65 -1.38
N VAL A 128 12.82 5.59 -0.76
CA VAL A 128 13.13 4.20 -1.11
C VAL A 128 11.84 3.49 -1.51
N ASP A 129 11.79 2.91 -2.70
CA ASP A 129 10.60 2.22 -3.22
C ASP A 129 10.86 0.72 -3.42
N LEU A 130 10.39 -0.09 -2.47
CA LEU A 130 10.48 -1.54 -2.49
C LEU A 130 9.30 -2.14 -3.28
N ASP A 131 9.55 -2.61 -4.50
CA ASP A 131 8.55 -3.27 -5.34
C ASP A 131 8.97 -4.71 -5.76
N PRO A 132 9.19 -5.62 -4.80
CA PRO A 132 9.68 -6.96 -5.11
C PRO A 132 8.57 -7.90 -5.60
N PHE A 133 9.02 -9.04 -6.11
CA PHE A 133 8.19 -10.22 -6.21
C PHE A 133 7.89 -10.83 -4.84
N GLY A 134 6.60 -11.01 -4.53
CA GLY A 134 6.14 -11.52 -3.25
C GLY A 134 6.20 -10.45 -2.16
N SER A 135 7.20 -10.51 -1.30
CA SER A 135 7.21 -9.74 -0.05
C SER A 135 8.33 -8.70 0.01
N PRO A 136 8.07 -7.50 0.55
CA PRO A 136 9.09 -6.51 0.86
C PRO A 136 9.84 -6.80 2.16
N ALA A 137 9.40 -7.78 2.95
CA ALA A 137 10.00 -8.11 4.24
C ALA A 137 11.54 -8.32 4.19
N PRO A 138 12.11 -9.03 3.21
CA PRO A 138 13.56 -9.28 3.15
C PRO A 138 14.44 -8.05 2.92
N PHE A 139 13.86 -6.92 2.50
CA PHE A 139 14.60 -5.70 2.15
C PHE A 139 14.32 -4.54 3.13
N MET A 140 13.34 -4.73 4.02
CA MET A 140 12.76 -3.68 4.84
C MET A 140 13.80 -3.01 5.76
N GLU A 141 14.60 -3.81 6.47
CA GLU A 141 15.63 -3.28 7.38
C GLU A 141 16.67 -2.46 6.62
N SER A 142 17.19 -2.98 5.51
CA SER A 142 18.18 -2.27 4.69
C SER A 142 17.61 -0.98 4.09
N ALA A 143 16.32 -0.96 3.75
CA ALA A 143 15.65 0.26 3.30
C ALA A 143 15.64 1.34 4.38
N PHE A 144 15.39 0.96 5.64
CA PHE A 144 15.52 1.87 6.78
C PHE A 144 16.96 2.30 7.08
N GLN A 145 17.99 1.67 6.50
CA GLN A 145 19.38 2.13 6.60
C GLN A 145 19.76 3.09 5.46
N ALA A 146 19.11 2.96 4.30
CA ALA A 146 19.33 3.81 3.14
C ALA A 146 18.62 5.18 3.26
N ILE A 147 17.43 5.19 3.88
CA ILE A 147 16.55 6.35 3.95
C ILE A 147 17.04 7.42 4.95
N ARG A 148 16.87 8.69 4.61
CA ARG A 148 17.17 9.84 5.49
C ARG A 148 16.04 10.12 6.47
N ASP A 149 16.36 10.86 7.53
CA ASP A 149 15.34 11.43 8.41
C ASP A 149 14.35 12.31 7.61
N GLY A 150 13.08 12.14 7.91
CA GLY A 150 11.98 12.76 7.21
C GLY A 150 11.71 12.18 5.81
N GLY A 151 12.37 11.11 5.37
CA GLY A 151 12.15 10.52 4.04
C GLY A 151 10.78 9.84 3.85
N MET A 152 10.56 9.22 2.69
CA MET A 152 9.40 8.37 2.40
C MET A 152 9.82 6.96 2.01
N LEU A 153 9.24 5.95 2.65
CA LEU A 153 9.39 4.55 2.29
C LEU A 153 8.12 4.07 1.60
N CYS A 154 8.26 3.53 0.39
CA CYS A 154 7.20 2.88 -0.35
C CYS A 154 7.46 1.36 -0.36
N ALA A 155 6.40 0.57 -0.17
CA ALA A 155 6.48 -0.89 -0.19
C ALA A 155 5.26 -1.49 -0.90
N THR A 156 5.52 -2.37 -1.87
CA THR A 156 4.52 -3.24 -2.48
C THR A 156 4.69 -4.67 -1.97
N ALA A 157 3.58 -5.32 -1.60
CA ALA A 157 3.54 -6.75 -1.32
C ALA A 157 2.56 -7.43 -2.27
N THR A 158 3.06 -8.36 -3.08
CA THR A 158 2.28 -9.19 -4.00
C THR A 158 2.00 -10.59 -3.44
N ASP A 159 2.56 -10.94 -2.27
CA ASP A 159 2.22 -12.17 -1.54
C ASP A 159 0.89 -12.07 -0.76
N THR A 160 -0.15 -11.54 -1.42
CA THR A 160 -1.45 -11.23 -0.81
C THR A 160 -2.07 -12.43 -0.10
N ALA A 161 -1.95 -13.64 -0.66
CA ALA A 161 -2.44 -14.87 -0.03
C ALA A 161 -1.87 -15.11 1.39
N VAL A 162 -0.66 -14.63 1.67
CA VAL A 162 -0.06 -14.68 3.01
C VAL A 162 -0.75 -13.67 3.92
N LEU A 163 -0.81 -12.41 3.48
CA LEU A 163 -1.35 -11.28 4.25
C LEU A 163 -2.86 -11.37 4.50
N VAL A 164 -3.62 -12.05 3.64
CA VAL A 164 -5.06 -12.32 3.87
C VAL A 164 -5.32 -13.58 4.71
N GLY A 165 -4.26 -14.26 5.18
CA GLY A 165 -4.37 -15.37 6.13
C GLY A 165 -4.58 -16.76 5.52
N ASN A 166 -4.41 -16.96 4.21
CA ASN A 166 -4.47 -18.31 3.61
C ASN A 166 -3.27 -19.18 4.02
N TYR A 167 -2.12 -18.57 4.29
CA TYR A 167 -0.89 -19.25 4.72
C TYR A 167 -0.43 -18.76 6.09
N LYS A 168 -1.12 -19.18 7.15
CA LYS A 168 -0.94 -18.67 8.53
C LYS A 168 0.49 -18.77 9.05
N ASP A 169 1.14 -19.92 8.91
CA ASP A 169 2.53 -20.09 9.38
C ASP A 169 3.53 -19.23 8.61
N LYS A 170 3.24 -18.97 7.33
CA LYS A 170 4.04 -18.06 6.50
C LYS A 170 3.81 -16.61 6.94
N ALA A 171 2.57 -16.23 7.27
CA ALA A 171 2.28 -14.91 7.83
C ALA A 171 2.99 -14.69 9.17
N LEU A 172 2.98 -15.71 10.04
CA LEU A 172 3.70 -15.68 11.31
C LEU A 172 5.22 -15.57 11.10
N ARG A 173 5.83 -16.42 10.29
CA ARG A 173 7.30 -16.36 10.07
C ARG A 173 7.76 -15.09 9.37
N ARG A 174 6.99 -14.58 8.41
CA ARG A 174 7.39 -13.47 7.54
C ARG A 174 7.06 -12.11 8.12
N TYR A 175 5.84 -11.97 8.63
CA TYR A 175 5.33 -10.70 9.12
C TYR A 175 5.19 -10.71 10.64
N GLY A 176 5.34 -11.85 11.34
CA GLY A 176 5.18 -11.89 12.80
C GLY A 176 3.74 -11.65 13.26
N VAL A 177 2.75 -12.05 12.43
CA VAL A 177 1.32 -11.80 12.68
C VAL A 177 0.52 -13.11 12.65
N ARG A 178 -0.40 -13.25 13.60
CA ARG A 178 -1.38 -14.34 13.65
C ARG A 178 -2.66 -13.90 12.96
N LEU A 179 -3.05 -14.65 11.93
CA LEU A 179 -4.22 -14.34 11.10
C LEU A 179 -5.21 -15.50 11.09
N PHE A 180 -6.49 -15.18 10.98
CA PHE A 180 -7.57 -16.12 10.70
C PHE A 180 -8.62 -15.46 9.81
N LYS A 181 -9.59 -16.24 9.34
CA LYS A 181 -10.60 -15.76 8.39
C LYS A 181 -11.52 -14.74 9.06
N THR A 182 -11.70 -13.60 8.41
CA THR A 182 -12.61 -12.52 8.79
C THR A 182 -13.31 -11.99 7.55
N PRO A 183 -14.54 -11.43 7.63
CA PRO A 183 -15.19 -10.75 6.50
C PRO A 183 -14.36 -9.60 5.91
N PHE A 184 -13.52 -8.99 6.75
CA PHE A 184 -12.67 -7.84 6.43
C PHE A 184 -11.18 -8.20 6.23
N TYR A 185 -10.91 -9.40 5.72
CA TYR A 185 -9.55 -9.95 5.60
C TYR A 185 -8.59 -9.09 4.75
N VAL A 186 -9.11 -8.32 3.79
CA VAL A 186 -8.28 -7.44 2.96
C VAL A 186 -7.67 -6.32 3.81
N GLU A 187 -8.47 -5.70 4.68
CA GLU A 187 -7.99 -4.65 5.59
C GLU A 187 -7.04 -5.23 6.63
N VAL A 188 -7.32 -6.43 7.14
CA VAL A 188 -6.40 -7.16 8.01
C VAL A 188 -5.03 -7.33 7.34
N GLY A 189 -4.99 -7.67 6.05
CA GLY A 189 -3.75 -7.79 5.29
C GLY A 189 -2.98 -6.48 5.15
N LEU A 190 -3.66 -5.38 4.83
CA LEU A 190 -3.04 -4.04 4.81
C LEU A 190 -2.44 -3.68 6.16
N ARG A 191 -3.22 -3.87 7.24
CA ARG A 191 -2.82 -3.56 8.61
C ARG A 191 -1.70 -4.47 9.11
N ALA A 192 -1.63 -5.71 8.64
CA ALA A 192 -0.53 -6.63 8.93
C ALA A 192 0.78 -6.18 8.26
N LEU A 193 0.72 -5.77 6.98
CA LEU A 193 1.89 -5.23 6.29
C LEU A 193 2.38 -3.94 6.95
N LEU A 194 1.49 -2.99 7.20
CA LEU A 194 1.83 -1.72 7.82
C LEU A 194 2.33 -1.90 9.27
N GLY A 195 1.73 -2.82 10.03
CA GLY A 195 2.19 -3.17 11.38
C GLY A 195 3.54 -3.91 11.39
N TYR A 196 3.89 -4.61 10.32
CA TYR A 196 5.25 -5.13 10.13
C TYR A 196 6.23 -4.01 9.84
N ILE A 197 5.92 -3.11 8.89
CA ILE A 197 6.75 -1.94 8.57
C ILE A 197 7.01 -1.10 9.83
N ALA A 198 5.98 -0.82 10.63
CA ALA A 198 6.11 -0.07 11.88
C ALA A 198 7.10 -0.71 12.87
N ARG A 199 7.07 -2.04 13.02
CA ARG A 199 7.99 -2.76 13.93
C ARG A 199 9.42 -2.74 13.43
N VAL A 200 9.64 -2.94 12.13
CA VAL A 200 10.98 -2.87 11.55
C VAL A 200 11.52 -1.44 11.63
N ALA A 201 10.69 -0.43 11.36
CA ALA A 201 11.04 0.97 11.52
C ALA A 201 11.52 1.25 12.95
N ALA A 202 10.72 0.87 13.94
CA ALA A 202 11.03 1.13 15.34
C ALA A 202 12.26 0.37 15.84
N ALA A 203 12.54 -0.82 15.33
CA ALA A 203 13.78 -1.55 15.62
C ALA A 203 15.03 -0.84 15.05
N ASN A 204 14.85 0.10 14.12
CA ASN A 204 15.89 0.96 13.55
C ASN A 204 15.76 2.42 14.05
N ASP A 205 15.03 2.66 15.14
CA ASP A 205 14.75 3.99 15.70
C ASP A 205 13.99 4.95 14.77
N PHE A 206 13.16 4.43 13.86
CA PHE A 206 12.24 5.21 13.03
C PHE A 206 10.79 5.12 13.50
N ALA A 207 10.14 6.27 13.58
CA ALA A 207 8.70 6.41 13.53
C ALA A 207 8.20 6.41 12.08
N ILE A 208 6.99 5.90 11.85
CA ILE A 208 6.32 5.97 10.56
C ILE A 208 5.00 6.73 10.66
N GLU A 209 4.64 7.41 9.58
CA GLU A 209 3.34 8.03 9.37
C GLU A 209 2.78 7.57 8.03
N PRO A 210 1.68 6.79 8.01
CA PRO A 210 1.05 6.34 6.78
C PRO A 210 0.56 7.53 5.94
N LEU A 211 1.09 7.66 4.72
CA LEU A 211 0.65 8.67 3.75
C LEU A 211 -0.51 8.12 2.91
N ILE A 212 -0.36 6.88 2.43
CA ILE A 212 -1.38 6.16 1.66
C ILE A 212 -1.12 4.65 1.76
N ALA A 213 -2.16 3.87 2.02
CA ALA A 213 -2.12 2.42 1.99
C ALA A 213 -3.39 1.85 1.36
N TYR A 214 -3.24 1.03 0.33
CA TYR A 214 -4.37 0.48 -0.41
C TYR A 214 -4.08 -0.91 -0.96
N TRP A 215 -5.16 -1.65 -1.19
CA TRP A 215 -5.14 -2.93 -1.86
C TRP A 215 -5.73 -2.78 -3.26
N GLU A 216 -5.13 -3.47 -4.21
CA GLU A 216 -5.72 -3.63 -5.53
C GLU A 216 -5.44 -5.04 -6.03
N ARG A 217 -6.49 -5.87 -6.07
CA ARG A 217 -6.49 -7.22 -6.63
C ARG A 217 -5.32 -8.08 -6.14
N HIS A 218 -4.17 -7.94 -6.78
CA HIS A 218 -2.98 -8.76 -6.64
C HIS A 218 -1.91 -8.16 -5.73
N TYR A 219 -2.09 -6.96 -5.18
CA TYR A 219 -1.07 -6.35 -4.35
C TYR A 219 -1.63 -5.47 -3.22
N PHE A 220 -0.82 -5.33 -2.18
CA PHE A 220 -0.92 -4.29 -1.17
C PHE A 220 0.17 -3.25 -1.43
N ARG A 221 -0.17 -1.97 -1.36
CA ARG A 221 0.76 -0.84 -1.48
C ARG A 221 0.67 0.01 -0.23
N VAL A 222 1.83 0.38 0.30
CA VAL A 222 1.97 1.26 1.46
C VAL A 222 3.04 2.29 1.15
N CYS A 223 2.76 3.57 1.38
CA CYS A 223 3.74 4.64 1.40
C CYS A 223 3.67 5.32 2.77
N VAL A 224 4.81 5.43 3.46
CA VAL A 224 4.92 6.03 4.79
C VAL A 224 5.98 7.12 4.78
N ALA A 225 5.72 8.26 5.42
CA ALA A 225 6.77 9.15 5.84
C ALA A 225 7.51 8.53 7.03
N VAL A 226 8.82 8.75 7.11
CA VAL A 226 9.66 8.21 8.18
C VAL A 226 10.32 9.36 8.94
N ARG A 227 10.45 9.23 10.26
CA ARG A 227 11.14 10.19 11.13
C ARG A 227 12.05 9.44 12.08
N GLU A 228 13.29 9.86 12.18
CA GLU A 228 14.27 9.29 13.12
C GLU A 228 13.96 9.78 14.54
N GLY A 229 13.98 8.87 15.50
CA GLY A 229 13.67 9.17 16.90
C GLY A 229 13.13 7.95 17.64
N ALA A 230 13.93 7.41 18.57
CA ALA A 230 13.56 6.24 19.37
C ALA A 230 12.31 6.47 20.24
N ARG A 231 12.11 7.70 20.72
CA ARG A 231 10.93 8.08 21.52
C ARG A 231 9.68 8.09 20.66
N GLU A 232 9.75 8.77 19.52
CA GLU A 232 8.68 8.87 18.53
C GLU A 232 8.32 7.48 18.01
N ALA A 233 9.31 6.63 17.71
CA ALA A 233 9.14 5.25 17.30
C ALA A 233 8.37 4.45 18.35
N SER A 234 8.77 4.55 19.62
CA SER A 234 8.09 3.89 20.74
C SER A 234 6.65 4.35 20.92
N ASP A 235 6.39 5.65 20.77
CA ASP A 235 5.05 6.23 20.90
C ASP A 235 4.13 5.83 19.74
N VAL A 236 4.65 5.81 18.50
CA VAL A 236 3.93 5.30 17.32
C VAL A 236 3.56 3.83 17.49
N LEU A 237 4.50 2.98 17.95
CA LEU A 237 4.18 1.58 18.22
C LEU A 237 3.10 1.43 19.30
N ARG A 238 3.22 2.14 20.41
CA ARG A 238 2.27 2.04 21.53
C ARG A 238 0.85 2.43 21.12
N ARG A 239 0.73 3.46 20.28
CA ARG A 239 -0.57 3.97 19.81
C ARG A 239 -1.13 3.11 18.67
N GLY A 240 -0.28 2.85 17.67
CA GLY A 240 -0.65 2.28 16.38
C GLY A 240 -0.68 0.77 16.32
N LEU A 241 -0.03 0.03 17.22
CA LEU A 241 -0.15 -1.43 17.27
C LEU A 241 -1.15 -1.91 18.32
N ALA A 242 -1.98 -2.85 17.91
CA ALA A 242 -2.88 -3.59 18.78
C ALA A 242 -3.29 -4.90 18.11
N TYR A 243 -4.22 -5.61 18.73
CA TYR A 243 -4.85 -6.79 18.19
C TYR A 243 -6.31 -6.49 17.86
N ILE A 244 -6.89 -7.19 16.88
CA ILE A 244 -8.32 -7.12 16.58
C ILE A 244 -8.96 -8.42 17.06
N VAL A 245 -9.95 -8.35 17.92
CA VAL A 245 -10.78 -9.50 18.31
C VAL A 245 -12.00 -9.53 17.41
N TYR A 246 -12.30 -10.70 16.83
CA TYR A 246 -13.49 -10.93 16.02
C TYR A 246 -14.24 -12.18 16.49
N LEU A 247 -15.49 -12.00 16.93
CA LEU A 247 -16.35 -13.09 17.39
C LEU A 247 -17.83 -12.76 17.09
N GLY A 248 -18.48 -13.56 16.24
CA GLY A 248 -19.92 -13.41 15.96
C GLY A 248 -20.33 -12.02 15.49
N GLY A 249 -19.58 -11.42 14.55
CA GLY A 249 -19.83 -10.05 14.06
C GLY A 249 -19.24 -8.94 14.93
N ILE A 250 -19.04 -9.20 16.23
CA ILE A 250 -18.44 -8.26 17.17
C ILE A 250 -16.95 -8.09 16.85
N ARG A 251 -16.53 -6.84 16.73
CA ARG A 251 -15.16 -6.42 16.45
C ARG A 251 -14.71 -5.44 17.53
N ARG A 252 -13.50 -5.63 18.06
CA ARG A 252 -12.91 -4.66 19.00
C ARG A 252 -11.39 -4.65 18.91
N VAL A 253 -10.80 -3.51 19.21
CA VAL A 253 -9.36 -3.39 19.43
C VAL A 253 -9.02 -3.89 20.82
N ALA A 254 -7.99 -4.74 20.93
CA ALA A 254 -7.45 -5.26 22.17
C ALA A 254 -5.96 -4.94 22.27
N ARG A 255 -5.50 -4.49 23.45
CA ARG A 255 -4.07 -4.19 23.69
C ARG A 255 -3.22 -5.42 24.00
N ARG A 256 -3.86 -6.57 24.23
CA ARG A 256 -3.19 -7.85 24.52
C ARG A 256 -3.73 -8.94 23.59
N GLU A 257 -2.86 -9.88 23.27
CA GLU A 257 -3.22 -11.06 22.51
C GLU A 257 -4.21 -11.93 23.30
N THR A 258 -5.14 -12.54 22.59
CA THR A 258 -6.12 -13.51 23.09
C THR A 258 -6.24 -14.67 22.10
N ALA A 259 -6.89 -15.76 22.50
CA ALA A 259 -7.15 -16.91 21.62
C ALA A 259 -7.95 -16.55 20.34
N HIS A 260 -8.70 -15.44 20.37
CA HIS A 260 -9.57 -14.99 19.28
C HIS A 260 -9.13 -13.64 18.68
N SER A 261 -7.86 -13.26 18.85
CA SER A 261 -7.36 -12.00 18.31
C SER A 261 -6.40 -12.18 17.15
N LEU A 262 -6.56 -11.38 16.11
CA LEU A 262 -5.61 -11.22 15.02
C LEU A 262 -4.52 -10.22 15.41
N GLY A 263 -3.28 -10.46 14.98
CA GLY A 263 -2.21 -9.46 15.04
C GLY A 263 -0.88 -9.93 15.62
N PRO A 264 -0.03 -8.99 16.08
CA PRO A 264 -0.30 -7.55 16.16
C PRO A 264 -0.54 -6.90 14.78
N LEU A 265 -1.48 -5.98 14.70
CA LEU A 265 -1.89 -5.24 13.50
C LEU A 265 -1.72 -3.74 13.73
N TRP A 266 -1.51 -3.00 12.64
CA TRP A 266 -1.68 -1.56 12.67
C TRP A 266 -3.16 -1.19 12.81
N VAL A 267 -3.52 -0.50 13.90
CA VAL A 267 -4.88 0.00 14.18
C VAL A 267 -5.01 1.51 14.03
N GLY A 268 -3.94 2.20 13.63
CA GLY A 268 -4.00 3.63 13.28
C GLY A 268 -4.58 3.88 11.87
N PRO A 269 -4.49 5.13 11.39
CA PRO A 269 -4.92 5.52 10.04
C PRO A 269 -4.19 4.74 8.94
N LEU A 270 -4.86 4.47 7.82
CA LEU A 270 -4.25 3.82 6.65
C LEU A 270 -3.56 4.82 5.71
N GLY A 271 -3.89 6.09 5.82
CA GLY A 271 -3.26 7.17 5.09
C GLY A 271 -3.76 8.52 5.58
N GLU A 272 -3.28 9.59 4.95
CA GLU A 272 -3.60 10.96 5.30
C GLU A 272 -4.67 11.49 4.31
N PRO A 273 -5.90 11.81 4.76
CA PRO A 273 -7.01 12.16 3.87
C PRO A 273 -6.77 13.47 3.11
N ASP A 274 -6.17 14.49 3.72
CA ASP A 274 -5.89 15.78 3.09
C ASP A 274 -4.81 15.67 2.02
N LEU A 275 -3.77 14.85 2.26
CA LEU A 275 -2.76 14.51 1.27
C LEU A 275 -3.41 13.87 0.04
N VAL A 276 -4.22 12.83 0.25
CA VAL A 276 -4.87 12.10 -0.85
C VAL A 276 -5.89 12.98 -1.58
N ALA A 277 -6.60 13.86 -0.87
CA ALA A 277 -7.49 14.84 -1.46
C ALA A 277 -6.76 15.80 -2.42
N ARG A 278 -5.53 16.21 -2.07
CA ARG A 278 -4.70 17.13 -2.86
C ARG A 278 -4.00 16.48 -4.05
N LEU A 279 -3.89 15.15 -4.09
CA LEU A 279 -3.27 14.48 -5.24
C LEU A 279 -4.02 14.83 -6.54
N PRO A 280 -3.30 15.20 -7.63
CA PRO A 280 -3.95 15.45 -8.91
C PRO A 280 -4.78 14.26 -9.36
N ARG A 281 -5.95 14.51 -9.94
CA ARG A 281 -6.82 13.46 -10.50
C ARG A 281 -6.41 13.21 -11.97
N PRO A 282 -5.75 12.08 -12.29
CA PRO A 282 -5.28 11.82 -13.65
C PRO A 282 -6.47 11.56 -14.57
N GLN A 283 -6.84 12.53 -15.40
CA GLN A 283 -8.04 12.47 -16.24
C GLN A 283 -8.04 11.29 -17.21
N GLU A 284 -6.85 10.84 -17.63
CA GLU A 284 -6.68 9.70 -18.53
C GLU A 284 -6.83 8.33 -17.83
N ASP A 285 -6.80 8.28 -16.49
CA ASP A 285 -6.97 7.06 -15.68
C ASP A 285 -8.15 7.20 -14.71
N ARG A 286 -9.36 7.03 -15.26
CA ARG A 286 -10.61 7.05 -14.49
C ARG A 286 -10.58 6.10 -13.29
N SER A 287 -9.92 4.95 -13.42
CA SER A 287 -9.86 3.96 -12.34
C SER A 287 -8.99 4.42 -11.18
N ALA A 288 -7.92 5.18 -11.44
CA ALA A 288 -7.13 5.84 -10.40
C ALA A 288 -7.92 6.95 -9.72
N VAL A 289 -8.68 7.75 -10.49
CA VAL A 289 -9.55 8.80 -9.93
C VAL A 289 -10.60 8.21 -8.98
N GLU A 290 -11.28 7.14 -9.38
CA GLU A 290 -12.28 6.44 -8.56
C GLU A 290 -11.67 5.89 -7.26
N LEU A 291 -10.47 5.28 -7.35
CA LEU A 291 -9.75 4.79 -6.18
C LEU A 291 -9.36 5.94 -5.24
N LEU A 292 -8.73 7.00 -5.75
CA LEU A 292 -8.29 8.14 -4.92
C LEU A 292 -9.46 8.85 -4.24
N ASN A 293 -10.60 8.99 -4.92
CA ASN A 293 -11.81 9.55 -4.31
C ASN A 293 -12.35 8.64 -3.19
N THR A 294 -12.35 7.33 -3.42
CA THR A 294 -12.75 6.36 -2.39
C THR A 294 -11.82 6.43 -1.18
N LEU A 295 -10.50 6.42 -1.39
CA LEU A 295 -9.50 6.51 -0.32
C LEU A 295 -9.60 7.81 0.48
N THR A 296 -9.87 8.94 -0.19
CA THR A 296 -10.04 10.25 0.46
C THR A 296 -11.15 10.19 1.52
N ALA A 297 -12.32 9.64 1.16
CA ALA A 297 -13.42 9.47 2.11
C ALA A 297 -13.12 8.34 3.11
N GLU A 298 -12.60 7.21 2.66
CA GLU A 298 -12.37 6.05 3.51
C GLU A 298 -11.41 6.32 4.67
N TYR A 299 -10.40 7.17 4.46
CA TYR A 299 -9.41 7.53 5.48
C TYR A 299 -9.93 8.47 6.56
N THR A 300 -11.13 9.05 6.41
CA THR A 300 -11.75 9.87 7.47
C THR A 300 -12.42 9.01 8.55
N THR A 301 -12.67 7.72 8.28
CA THR A 301 -13.25 6.79 9.24
C THR A 301 -12.21 6.27 10.24
N VAL A 302 -12.63 6.05 11.49
CA VAL A 302 -11.73 5.68 12.60
C VAL A 302 -11.65 4.16 12.77
N SER A 303 -12.72 3.44 12.44
CA SER A 303 -12.80 1.98 12.63
C SER A 303 -11.69 1.23 11.86
N PRO A 304 -10.93 0.31 12.50
CA PRO A 304 -9.85 -0.42 11.83
C PRO A 304 -10.33 -1.69 11.11
N TRP A 305 -11.51 -1.61 10.50
CA TRP A 305 -12.16 -2.65 9.72
C TRP A 305 -13.26 -2.04 8.86
N TYR A 306 -13.66 -2.77 7.82
CA TYR A 306 -14.90 -2.55 7.10
C TYR A 306 -15.94 -3.62 7.49
N TYR A 307 -17.17 -3.36 7.07
CA TYR A 307 -18.29 -4.29 7.12
C TYR A 307 -18.73 -4.63 5.70
N LEU A 308 -19.23 -5.83 5.50
CA LEU A 308 -19.93 -6.23 4.29
C LEU A 308 -21.44 -6.08 4.52
N SER A 309 -22.17 -5.55 3.53
CA SER A 309 -23.64 -5.44 3.62
C SER A 309 -24.31 -6.80 3.93
N GLN A 310 -23.75 -7.89 3.40
CA GLN A 310 -24.23 -9.25 3.62
C GLN A 310 -24.16 -9.71 5.09
N GLU A 311 -23.36 -9.05 5.95
CA GLU A 311 -23.31 -9.35 7.38
C GLU A 311 -24.59 -8.94 8.12
N PHE A 312 -25.45 -8.13 7.49
CA PHE A 312 -26.69 -7.61 8.06
C PHE A 312 -27.95 -8.23 7.41
N GLY A 313 -27.78 -9.19 6.50
CA GLY A 313 -28.86 -9.87 5.79
C GLY A 313 -28.95 -9.49 4.31
N ASP A 314 -30.06 -9.85 3.68
CA ASP A 314 -30.35 -9.54 2.27
C ASP A 314 -30.88 -8.11 2.14
N LEU A 315 -29.97 -7.14 2.29
CA LEU A 315 -30.26 -5.73 2.11
C LEU A 315 -30.48 -5.47 0.61
N LYS A 316 -31.74 -5.21 0.21
CA LYS A 316 -32.13 -4.86 -1.17
C LYS A 316 -31.80 -3.40 -1.50
N MET A 317 -30.58 -2.96 -1.20
CA MET A 317 -30.11 -1.60 -1.40
C MET A 317 -28.64 -1.59 -1.81
N GLU A 318 -28.26 -0.60 -2.59
CA GLU A 318 -26.87 -0.36 -2.97
C GLU A 318 -26.07 0.24 -1.80
N VAL A 319 -24.73 0.11 -1.84
CA VAL A 319 -23.86 0.63 -0.75
C VAL A 319 -24.05 2.13 -0.51
N ARG A 320 -24.36 2.91 -1.55
CA ARG A 320 -24.63 4.35 -1.41
C ARG A 320 -25.90 4.62 -0.61
N GLU A 321 -26.99 3.91 -0.92
CA GLU A 321 -28.26 4.03 -0.21
C GLU A 321 -28.10 3.60 1.27
N LEU A 322 -27.32 2.54 1.51
CA LEU A 322 -26.97 2.10 2.86
C LEU A 322 -26.24 3.20 3.64
N ILE A 323 -25.26 3.86 3.02
CA ILE A 323 -24.50 4.94 3.66
C ILE A 323 -25.41 6.14 3.96
N ASP A 324 -26.29 6.52 3.03
CA ASP A 324 -27.25 7.61 3.24
C ASP A 324 -28.22 7.29 4.39
N LEU A 325 -28.67 6.04 4.49
CA LEU A 325 -29.50 5.56 5.60
C LEU A 325 -28.76 5.65 6.94
N LEU A 326 -27.51 5.18 7.01
CA LEU A 326 -26.69 5.29 8.21
C LEU A 326 -26.49 6.76 8.63
N LEU A 327 -26.18 7.63 7.66
CA LEU A 327 -25.99 9.05 7.90
C LEU A 327 -27.27 9.71 8.43
N SER A 328 -28.45 9.36 7.89
CA SER A 328 -29.74 9.86 8.37
C SER A 328 -30.07 9.44 9.81
N ASN A 329 -29.42 8.36 10.28
CA ASN A 329 -29.51 7.86 11.66
C ASN A 329 -28.33 8.33 12.53
N GLY A 330 -27.51 9.28 12.07
CA GLY A 330 -26.40 9.85 12.83
C GLY A 330 -25.11 9.03 12.81
N VAL A 331 -25.03 7.97 11.98
CA VAL A 331 -23.83 7.15 11.83
C VAL A 331 -23.05 7.58 10.60
N TYR A 332 -21.83 8.09 10.81
CA TYR A 332 -20.93 8.39 9.71
C TYR A 332 -20.39 7.11 9.08
N ALA A 333 -20.49 7.01 7.75
CA ALA A 333 -20.06 5.86 6.98
C ALA A 333 -19.55 6.26 5.60
N THR A 334 -18.68 5.42 5.02
CA THR A 334 -18.08 5.63 3.71
C THR A 334 -17.99 4.31 2.95
N PRO A 335 -17.92 4.31 1.61
CA PRO A 335 -17.55 3.12 0.86
C PRO A 335 -16.12 2.68 1.24
N THR A 336 -15.78 1.41 1.00
CA THR A 336 -14.38 0.96 1.05
C THR A 336 -13.90 0.49 -0.32
N HIS A 337 -12.65 0.79 -0.66
CA HIS A 337 -12.02 0.25 -1.87
C HIS A 337 -11.77 -1.27 -1.80
N MET A 338 -11.84 -1.86 -0.61
CA MET A 338 -11.45 -3.25 -0.35
C MET A 338 -12.53 -4.27 -0.68
N ALA A 339 -13.78 -3.85 -0.81
CA ALA A 339 -14.90 -4.73 -1.16
C ALA A 339 -16.00 -3.94 -1.89
N PRO A 340 -16.52 -4.44 -3.04
CA PRO A 340 -17.59 -3.76 -3.79
C PRO A 340 -18.88 -3.52 -2.98
N TYR A 341 -19.20 -4.43 -2.08
CA TYR A 341 -20.36 -4.35 -1.17
C TYR A 341 -19.95 -3.97 0.26
N GLY A 342 -18.76 -3.41 0.42
CA GLY A 342 -18.20 -3.05 1.71
C GLY A 342 -18.37 -1.57 2.02
N PHE A 343 -18.49 -1.28 3.31
CA PHE A 343 -18.47 0.09 3.83
C PHE A 343 -17.69 0.16 5.16
N LYS A 344 -17.13 1.32 5.46
CA LYS A 344 -16.61 1.65 6.79
C LYS A 344 -17.65 2.49 7.52
N ALA A 345 -17.73 2.34 8.84
CA ALA A 345 -18.65 3.09 9.67
C ALA A 345 -18.06 3.31 11.06
N ASP A 346 -18.34 4.47 11.64
CA ASP A 346 -17.91 4.84 12.99
C ASP A 346 -18.96 4.44 14.03
N ALA A 347 -19.43 3.19 13.93
CA ALA A 347 -20.37 2.57 14.84
C ALA A 347 -20.06 1.08 15.06
N PRO A 348 -20.37 0.54 16.26
CA PRO A 348 -20.23 -0.89 16.53
C PRO A 348 -21.27 -1.72 15.77
N TYR A 349 -20.95 -2.99 15.54
CA TYR A 349 -21.81 -3.93 14.81
C TYR A 349 -23.27 -3.97 15.32
N GLY A 350 -23.49 -3.92 16.64
CA GLY A 350 -24.84 -3.99 17.22
C GLY A 350 -25.72 -2.79 16.85
N GLU A 351 -25.15 -1.58 16.79
CA GLU A 351 -25.86 -0.37 16.39
C GLU A 351 -26.20 -0.41 14.90
N LEU A 352 -25.22 -0.77 14.06
CA LEU A 352 -25.43 -0.97 12.63
C LEU A 352 -26.52 -2.02 12.36
N TYR A 353 -26.49 -3.12 13.11
CA TYR A 353 -27.51 -4.17 13.00
C TYR A 353 -28.91 -3.65 13.34
N LEU A 354 -29.06 -2.83 14.38
CA LEU A 354 -30.36 -2.25 14.74
C LEU A 354 -30.90 -1.30 13.68
N ILE A 355 -30.06 -0.44 13.10
CA ILE A 355 -30.46 0.49 12.03
C ILE A 355 -30.87 -0.30 10.77
N LEU A 356 -29.99 -1.19 10.31
CA LEU A 356 -30.17 -1.91 9.05
C LEU A 356 -31.26 -3.00 9.12
N SER A 357 -31.51 -3.59 10.29
CA SER A 357 -32.57 -4.61 10.45
C SER A 357 -33.99 -4.04 10.48
N ARG A 358 -34.15 -2.74 10.79
CA ARG A 358 -35.47 -2.07 10.78
C ARG A 358 -36.06 -2.03 9.37
N ASP A 359 -35.22 -1.82 8.36
CA ASP A 359 -35.64 -1.79 6.95
C ASP A 359 -35.96 -3.17 6.36
N ILE A 360 -35.40 -4.25 6.93
CA ILE A 360 -35.71 -5.63 6.51
C ILE A 360 -37.11 -6.07 7.02
N GLY A 361 -37.85 -5.20 7.73
CA GLY A 361 -39.13 -5.55 8.33
C GLY A 361 -39.03 -6.56 9.48
N ARG A 362 -37.82 -6.77 10.04
CA ARG A 362 -37.59 -7.72 11.15
C ARG A 362 -38.06 -7.21 12.51
N TRP A 363 -38.42 -5.92 12.61
CA TRP A 363 -38.99 -5.32 13.81
C TRP A 363 -40.17 -4.41 13.43
N GLN A 364 -41.28 -5.01 13.05
CA GLN A 364 -42.60 -4.41 13.33
C GLN A 364 -42.98 -4.87 14.75
N LEU A 365 -42.72 -4.01 15.74
CA LEU A 365 -43.30 -4.13 17.09
C LEU A 365 -44.52 -3.24 17.18
#